data_AF-A0A358DP71-F1
#
_entry.id   AF-A0A358DP71-F1
#
_cell.length_a   1.000
_cell.length_b   1.000
_cell.length_c   1.000
_cell.angle_alpha   90.00
_cell.angle_beta   90.00
_cell.angle_gamma   90.00
#
_symmetry.space_group_name_H-M   'P 1'
#
loop_
_entity.id
_entity.type
_entity.pdbx_description
1 polymer ?
#
loop_
_entity_poly.entity_id
_entity_poly.type
_entity_poly.pdbx_seq_one_letter_code
_entity_poly.pdbx_strand_id
1 'polypeptide(L)'
;MSDFRFRKGVNLPMEGRPDPHVIDVEPPSKVALCPPDYPDLKFRLAVEQGEVVAAGQPVLYSKEFPEIKLVSPAAGRVTEINRGARRALMSVVIDVEGEEQIIGEVFDTTRLAKEPVDRVKAAILAGGLWPLLRCKPLAQTANPNETPTAILVSCMETGPLQAQPGVVLQNKSEELALGLQALSRLTDGTVHVTFPKDSAQPTLPENGRFELHTFSGPHPAGDAETQINFCCPPGPNQKVWFLRAADVALIGELLKTGVAPSHRITAVVGTGIKNPAYYRCLAGAPLGHLIQAAGSTTRPVRPIGGSVFTGRTLDLDGYMSGNATTLLLLPDDVERKFLGWTYPG
;
A
#
# COMPACT_ATOMS: atom_id res chain seq x y z
N MET A 1 8.16 25.96 2.80
CA MET A 1 7.27 25.19 1.92
C MET A 1 7.71 25.43 0.50
N SER A 2 8.26 24.42 -0.16
CA SER A 2 8.74 24.53 -1.55
C SER A 2 7.63 24.14 -2.53
N ASP A 3 7.61 24.76 -3.71
CA ASP A 3 6.65 24.46 -4.78
C ASP A 3 7.38 23.97 -6.02
N PHE A 4 7.07 22.75 -6.45
CA PHE A 4 7.69 22.08 -7.58
C PHE A 4 6.69 21.91 -8.73
N ARG A 5 6.98 22.52 -9.88
CA ARG A 5 6.13 22.46 -11.08
C ARG A 5 6.81 21.75 -12.23
N PHE A 6 6.23 20.62 -12.64
CA PHE A 6 6.68 19.81 -13.76
C PHE A 6 6.00 20.29 -15.04
N ARG A 7 6.80 20.66 -16.04
CA ARG A 7 6.32 21.03 -17.39
C ARG A 7 6.44 19.88 -18.40
N LYS A 8 7.29 18.90 -18.10
CA LYS A 8 7.56 17.73 -18.93
C LYS A 8 7.18 16.47 -18.16
N GLY A 9 6.73 15.45 -18.88
CA GLY A 9 6.23 14.19 -18.35
C GLY A 9 5.16 13.63 -19.27
N VAL A 10 4.49 12.55 -18.86
CA VAL A 10 3.50 11.85 -19.67
C VAL A 10 2.23 11.61 -18.86
N ASN A 11 1.12 12.18 -19.31
CA ASN A 11 -0.21 11.79 -18.83
C ASN A 11 -0.84 10.91 -19.89
N LEU A 12 -0.79 9.59 -19.69
CA LEU A 12 -1.39 8.65 -20.63
C LEU A 12 -2.92 8.80 -20.59
N PRO A 13 -3.58 9.17 -21.71
CA PRO A 13 -5.02 9.28 -21.74
C PRO A 13 -5.63 7.88 -21.67
N MET A 14 -6.25 7.55 -20.54
CA MET A 14 -6.93 6.28 -20.33
C MET A 14 -8.34 6.53 -19.78
N GLU A 15 -9.29 5.75 -20.29
CA GLU A 15 -10.66 5.66 -19.80
C GLU A 15 -10.78 4.69 -18.61
N GLY A 16 -11.92 4.71 -17.93
CA GLY A 16 -12.16 3.87 -16.75
C GLY A 16 -11.57 4.43 -15.45
N ARG A 17 -11.57 5.76 -15.31
CA ARG A 17 -11.24 6.43 -14.04
C ARG A 17 -12.28 6.08 -12.97
N PRO A 18 -11.87 5.89 -11.71
CA PRO A 18 -12.80 5.59 -10.63
C PRO A 18 -13.64 6.82 -10.29
N ASP A 19 -14.94 6.59 -10.08
CA ASP A 19 -15.78 7.58 -9.42
C ASP A 19 -15.26 7.83 -7.99
N PRO A 20 -15.19 9.08 -7.52
CA PRO A 20 -14.54 9.44 -6.25
C PRO A 20 -15.44 9.20 -5.04
N HIS A 21 -16.01 8.01 -4.93
CA HIS A 21 -16.77 7.54 -3.76
C HIS A 21 -16.29 6.15 -3.35
N VAL A 22 -16.47 5.84 -2.07
CA VAL A 22 -16.06 4.56 -1.47
C VAL A 22 -17.30 3.69 -1.30
N ILE A 23 -17.24 2.47 -1.84
CA ILE A 23 -18.25 1.43 -1.72
C ILE A 23 -17.73 0.37 -0.76
N ASP A 24 -18.50 0.02 0.27
CA ASP A 24 -18.17 -1.09 1.16
C ASP A 24 -18.49 -2.42 0.48
N VAL A 25 -17.50 -3.31 0.45
CA VAL A 25 -17.64 -4.66 -0.11
C VAL A 25 -17.92 -5.63 1.03
N GLU A 26 -18.87 -6.55 0.83
CA GLU A 26 -19.12 -7.62 1.79
C GLU A 26 -17.84 -8.41 2.08
N PRO A 27 -17.59 -8.87 3.31
CA PRO A 27 -16.39 -9.65 3.60
C PRO A 27 -16.33 -10.93 2.75
N PRO A 28 -15.21 -11.21 2.04
CA PRO A 28 -15.05 -12.47 1.32
C PRO A 28 -14.92 -13.63 2.30
N SER A 29 -15.28 -14.84 1.86
CA SER A 29 -15.11 -16.08 2.65
C SER A 29 -13.65 -16.48 2.85
N LYS A 30 -12.73 -15.94 2.02
CA LYS A 30 -11.30 -16.23 2.08
C LYS A 30 -10.48 -15.00 1.78
N VAL A 31 -9.29 -14.93 2.35
CA VAL A 31 -8.28 -13.90 2.13
C VAL A 31 -6.92 -14.56 1.99
N ALA A 32 -5.95 -13.88 1.38
CA ALA A 32 -4.60 -14.42 1.29
C ALA A 32 -3.48 -13.41 1.49
N LEU A 33 -2.40 -13.89 2.10
CA LEU A 33 -1.12 -13.20 2.10
C LEU A 33 -0.28 -13.69 0.91
N CYS A 34 0.23 -12.77 0.10
CA CYS A 34 0.96 -13.08 -1.12
C CYS A 34 2.43 -12.61 -1.02
N PRO A 35 3.36 -13.44 -0.52
CA PRO A 35 4.79 -13.09 -0.43
C PRO A 35 5.43 -12.51 -1.70
N PRO A 36 5.05 -12.93 -2.93
CA PRO A 36 5.59 -12.33 -4.15
C PRO A 36 5.35 -10.81 -4.27
N ASP A 37 4.42 -10.23 -3.52
CA ASP A 37 4.22 -8.77 -3.41
C ASP A 37 5.43 -8.02 -2.87
N TYR A 38 6.31 -8.71 -2.15
CA TYR A 38 7.49 -8.15 -1.50
C TYR A 38 8.75 -8.85 -2.05
N PRO A 39 9.15 -8.55 -3.30
CA PRO A 39 10.18 -9.32 -4.01
C PRO A 39 11.57 -9.23 -3.37
N ASP A 40 11.82 -8.19 -2.57
CA ASP A 40 13.05 -7.99 -1.81
C ASP A 40 13.09 -8.78 -0.49
N LEU A 41 11.96 -9.33 -0.03
CA LEU A 41 11.87 -10.10 1.20
C LEU A 41 11.68 -11.60 0.91
N LYS A 42 12.38 -12.44 1.68
CA LYS A 42 12.18 -13.90 1.66
C LYS A 42 11.46 -14.31 2.92
N PHE A 43 10.34 -15.00 2.80
CA PHE A 43 9.53 -15.40 3.96
C PHE A 43 9.68 -16.87 4.36
N ARG A 44 9.46 -17.14 5.64
CA ARG A 44 9.20 -18.45 6.24
C ARG A 44 7.84 -18.44 6.92
N LEU A 45 7.20 -19.61 6.99
CA LEU A 45 5.90 -19.78 7.65
C LEU A 45 6.03 -19.67 9.17
N ALA A 46 5.05 -19.01 9.78
CA ALA A 46 4.82 -18.97 11.21
C ALA A 46 3.76 -19.98 11.66
N VAL A 47 2.99 -20.51 10.70
CA VAL A 47 1.77 -21.30 10.91
C VAL A 47 1.78 -22.52 10.00
N GLU A 48 0.93 -23.49 10.33
CA GLU A 48 0.70 -24.70 9.55
C GLU A 48 -0.70 -24.72 8.90
N GLN A 49 -0.86 -25.55 7.87
CA GLN A 49 -2.17 -25.77 7.27
C GLN A 49 -3.11 -26.43 8.29
N GLY A 50 -4.32 -25.89 8.42
CA GLY A 50 -5.33 -26.30 9.40
C GLY A 50 -5.31 -25.49 10.70
N GLU A 51 -4.28 -24.68 10.94
CA GLU A 51 -4.15 -23.83 12.12
C GLU A 51 -5.20 -22.70 12.14
N VAL A 52 -5.74 -22.41 13.32
CA VAL A 52 -6.62 -21.26 13.55
C VAL A 52 -5.75 -20.05 13.88
N VAL A 53 -6.01 -18.94 13.21
CA VAL A 53 -5.27 -17.70 13.36
C VAL A 53 -6.22 -16.56 13.72
N ALA A 54 -5.78 -15.68 14.62
CA ALA A 54 -6.50 -14.45 14.92
C ALA A 54 -6.08 -13.31 13.97
N ALA A 55 -6.95 -12.31 13.78
CA ALA A 55 -6.61 -11.11 13.00
C ALA A 55 -5.40 -10.40 13.62
N GLY A 56 -4.37 -10.10 12.82
CA GLY A 56 -3.11 -9.54 13.30
C GLY A 56 -2.11 -10.58 13.82
N GLN A 57 -2.44 -11.86 13.87
CA GLN A 57 -1.49 -12.92 14.21
C GLN A 57 -0.42 -13.06 13.11
N PRO A 58 0.87 -13.16 13.44
CA PRO A 58 1.92 -13.41 12.44
C PRO A 58 1.69 -14.73 11.68
N VAL A 59 1.71 -14.66 10.35
CA VAL A 59 1.59 -15.81 9.45
C VAL A 59 2.92 -16.09 8.74
N LEU A 60 3.70 -15.03 8.50
CA LEU A 60 5.00 -15.10 7.83
C LEU A 60 6.01 -14.21 8.53
N TYR A 61 7.26 -14.66 8.53
CA TYR A 61 8.43 -13.89 8.99
C TYR A 61 9.44 -13.75 7.85
N SER A 62 10.06 -12.58 7.73
CA SER A 62 11.25 -12.47 6.89
C SER A 62 12.36 -13.37 7.44
N LYS A 63 13.10 -14.01 6.53
CA LYS A 63 14.24 -14.87 6.86
C LYS A 63 15.45 -14.05 7.29
N GLU A 64 15.58 -12.85 6.75
CA GLU A 64 16.71 -11.95 7.01
C GLU A 64 16.46 -11.09 8.25
N PHE A 65 15.25 -10.57 8.39
CA PHE A 65 14.83 -9.72 9.51
C PHE A 65 13.56 -10.32 10.15
N PRO A 66 13.67 -11.29 11.07
CA PRO A 66 12.53 -12.00 11.66
C PRO A 66 11.49 -11.10 12.35
N GLU A 67 11.85 -9.88 12.70
CA GLU A 67 10.95 -8.84 13.21
C GLU A 67 9.98 -8.31 12.15
N ILE A 68 10.32 -8.41 10.85
CA ILE A 68 9.43 -8.06 9.75
C ILE A 68 8.48 -9.24 9.51
N LYS A 69 7.18 -8.98 9.66
CA LYS A 69 6.12 -9.98 9.61
C LYS A 69 5.08 -9.63 8.54
N LEU A 70 4.41 -10.64 8.02
CA LEU A 70 3.07 -10.48 7.45
C LEU A 70 2.08 -11.14 8.41
N VAL A 71 1.07 -10.38 8.79
CA VAL A 71 0.06 -10.79 9.77
C VAL A 71 -1.25 -11.15 9.09
N SER A 72 -2.05 -12.00 9.72
CA SER A 72 -3.35 -12.39 9.19
C SER A 72 -4.26 -11.15 9.05
N PRO A 73 -4.86 -10.91 7.88
CA PRO A 73 -5.78 -9.79 7.69
C PRO A 73 -7.16 -10.03 8.32
N ALA A 74 -7.47 -11.26 8.73
CA ALA A 74 -8.74 -11.61 9.38
C ALA A 74 -8.55 -12.76 10.38
N ALA A 75 -9.50 -12.95 11.30
CA ALA A 75 -9.58 -14.19 12.06
C ALA A 75 -10.03 -15.32 11.13
N GLY A 76 -9.51 -16.52 11.33
CA GLY A 76 -9.84 -17.61 10.44
C GLY A 76 -9.00 -18.87 10.60
N ARG A 77 -9.05 -19.72 9.57
CA ARG A 77 -8.26 -20.95 9.47
C ARG A 77 -7.38 -20.95 8.24
N VAL A 78 -6.11 -21.31 8.41
CA VAL A 78 -5.18 -21.47 7.29
C VAL A 78 -5.58 -22.70 6.47
N THR A 79 -6.15 -22.49 5.29
CA THR A 79 -6.70 -23.58 4.46
C THR A 79 -5.74 -24.03 3.37
N GLU A 80 -4.92 -23.12 2.83
CA GLU A 80 -3.97 -23.46 1.76
C GLU A 80 -2.61 -22.77 1.95
N ILE A 81 -1.54 -23.48 1.62
CA ILE A 81 -0.18 -22.96 1.54
C ILE A 81 0.35 -23.27 0.14
N ASN A 82 0.18 -22.33 -0.77
CA ASN A 82 0.45 -22.55 -2.19
C ASN A 82 1.92 -22.28 -2.51
N ARG A 83 2.55 -23.23 -3.20
CA ARG A 83 3.94 -23.14 -3.64
C ARG A 83 4.07 -23.28 -5.14
N GLY A 84 4.85 -22.39 -5.75
CA GLY A 84 5.14 -22.36 -7.18
C GLY A 84 6.44 -23.06 -7.54
N ALA A 85 6.98 -22.70 -8.70
CA ALA A 85 8.25 -23.22 -9.20
C ALA A 85 9.38 -23.09 -8.15
N ARG A 86 10.24 -24.11 -8.08
CA ARG A 86 11.34 -24.19 -7.08
C ARG A 86 10.87 -24.02 -5.61
N ARG A 87 9.62 -24.40 -5.32
CA ARG A 87 8.98 -24.32 -3.99
C ARG A 87 8.85 -22.88 -3.44
N ALA A 88 8.86 -21.87 -4.32
CA ALA A 88 8.60 -20.49 -3.95
C ALA A 88 7.21 -20.38 -3.30
N LEU A 89 7.10 -19.68 -2.16
CA LEU A 89 5.82 -19.50 -1.48
C LEU A 89 5.00 -18.44 -2.23
N MET A 90 3.84 -18.82 -2.75
CA MET A 90 3.00 -17.97 -3.60
C MET A 90 1.90 -17.29 -2.80
N SER A 91 1.19 -18.06 -1.97
CA SER A 91 0.16 -17.52 -1.08
C SER A 91 -0.06 -18.39 0.15
N VAL A 92 -0.56 -17.76 1.21
CA VAL A 92 -1.15 -18.43 2.37
C VAL A 92 -2.61 -17.98 2.44
N VAL A 93 -3.54 -18.91 2.25
CA VAL A 93 -4.99 -18.66 2.19
C VAL A 93 -5.61 -18.95 3.54
N ILE A 94 -6.49 -18.06 3.96
CA ILE A 94 -7.18 -18.09 5.25
C ILE A 94 -8.67 -18.00 4.97
N ASP A 95 -9.42 -19.01 5.38
CA ASP A 95 -10.88 -18.95 5.39
C ASP A 95 -11.31 -18.11 6.57
N VAL A 96 -12.12 -17.08 6.30
CA VAL A 96 -12.53 -16.08 7.28
C VAL A 96 -13.59 -16.68 8.20
N GLU A 97 -13.25 -16.82 9.48
CA GLU A 97 -14.15 -17.30 10.52
C GLU A 97 -13.84 -16.65 11.88
N GLY A 98 -14.86 -16.43 12.71
CA GLY A 98 -14.70 -15.83 14.04
C GLY A 98 -14.68 -14.30 14.06
N GLU A 99 -14.31 -13.73 15.21
CA GLU A 99 -14.30 -12.29 15.46
C GLU A 99 -12.87 -11.74 15.57
N GLU A 100 -12.69 -10.46 15.24
CA GLU A 100 -11.43 -9.75 15.42
C GLU A 100 -11.06 -9.67 16.91
N GLN A 101 -9.79 -9.96 17.22
CA GLN A 101 -9.23 -9.80 18.56
C GLN A 101 -8.20 -8.67 18.55
N ILE A 102 -8.15 -7.91 19.65
CA ILE A 102 -7.11 -6.91 19.85
C ILE A 102 -5.84 -7.64 20.30
N ILE A 103 -4.88 -7.79 19.39
CA ILE A 103 -3.61 -8.47 19.66
C ILE A 103 -2.47 -7.47 19.93
N GLY A 104 -2.60 -6.22 19.47
CA GLY A 104 -1.56 -5.20 19.58
C GLY A 104 -1.74 -4.25 20.76
N GLU A 105 -0.73 -3.40 20.91
CA GLU A 105 -0.67 -2.39 21.96
C GLU A 105 -1.45 -1.13 21.56
N VAL A 106 -2.30 -0.64 22.47
CA VAL A 106 -3.00 0.64 22.32
C VAL A 106 -2.15 1.76 22.90
N PHE A 107 -1.83 2.78 22.10
CA PHE A 107 -1.05 3.91 22.54
C PHE A 107 -1.92 5.03 23.09
N ASP A 108 -1.43 5.73 24.12
CA ASP A 108 -1.95 7.05 24.48
C ASP A 108 -1.49 8.04 23.40
N THR A 109 -2.39 8.34 22.47
CA THR A 109 -2.14 9.20 21.31
C THR A 109 -1.66 10.59 21.69
N THR A 110 -2.01 11.09 22.88
CA THR A 110 -1.56 12.40 23.39
C THR A 110 -0.09 12.41 23.80
N ARG A 111 0.49 11.23 24.02
CA ARG A 111 1.88 11.04 24.46
C ARG A 111 2.78 10.44 23.39
N LEU A 112 2.24 10.11 22.21
CA LEU A 112 2.97 9.45 21.12
C LEU A 112 4.28 10.16 20.76
N ALA A 113 4.31 11.49 20.79
CA ALA A 113 5.51 12.30 20.53
C ALA A 113 6.68 12.03 21.52
N LYS A 114 6.37 11.53 22.72
CA LYS A 114 7.31 11.25 23.80
C LYS A 114 7.65 9.76 23.93
N GLU A 115 7.04 8.91 23.10
CA GLU A 115 7.26 7.48 23.17
C GLU A 115 8.69 7.10 22.75
N PRO A 116 9.29 6.07 23.38
CA PRO A 116 10.57 5.51 22.94
C PRO A 116 10.49 5.02 21.50
N VAL A 117 11.53 5.31 20.72
CA VAL A 117 11.61 4.93 19.29
C VAL A 117 11.42 3.42 19.12
N ASP A 118 12.05 2.62 19.98
CA ASP A 118 11.95 1.16 19.94
C ASP A 118 10.53 0.65 20.18
N ARG A 119 9.74 1.33 21.01
CA ARG A 119 8.34 0.96 21.28
C ARG A 119 7.46 1.22 20.05
N VAL A 120 7.59 2.39 19.44
CA VAL A 120 6.86 2.74 18.19
C VAL A 120 7.24 1.79 17.06
N LYS A 121 8.54 1.53 16.90
CA LYS A 121 9.07 0.60 15.89
C LYS A 121 8.54 -0.83 16.12
N ALA A 122 8.56 -1.32 17.36
CA ALA A 122 8.07 -2.65 17.71
C ALA A 122 6.57 -2.80 17.41
N ALA A 123 5.75 -1.77 17.65
CA ALA A 123 4.33 -1.79 17.32
C ALA A 123 4.09 -1.91 15.81
N ILE A 124 4.78 -1.11 14.98
CA ILE A 124 4.65 -1.18 13.51
C ILE A 124 5.09 -2.54 12.96
N LEU A 125 6.17 -3.11 13.50
CA LEU A 125 6.67 -4.45 13.16
C LEU A 125 5.69 -5.54 13.56
N ALA A 126 5.13 -5.46 14.78
CA ALA A 126 4.15 -6.41 15.29
C ALA A 126 2.85 -6.39 14.48
N GLY A 127 2.38 -5.21 14.05
CA GLY A 127 1.20 -5.05 13.20
C GLY A 127 1.40 -5.40 11.73
N GLY A 128 2.61 -5.84 11.33
CA GLY A 128 2.89 -6.27 9.96
C GLY A 128 2.86 -5.17 8.91
N LEU A 129 2.99 -3.89 9.31
CA LEU A 129 2.97 -2.74 8.40
C LEU A 129 4.36 -2.29 7.96
N TRP A 130 5.43 -2.82 8.57
CA TRP A 130 6.82 -2.48 8.21
C TRP A 130 7.17 -2.67 6.72
N PRO A 131 6.67 -3.71 6.01
CA PRO A 131 6.92 -3.88 4.58
C PRO A 131 6.46 -2.72 3.68
N LEU A 132 5.58 -1.84 4.16
CA LEU A 132 5.12 -0.64 3.45
C LEU A 132 6.17 0.48 3.44
N LEU A 133 7.15 0.46 4.35
CA LEU A 133 8.25 1.42 4.37
C LEU A 133 9.32 1.00 3.37
N ARG A 134 9.51 1.80 2.32
CA ARG A 134 10.52 1.58 1.28
C ARG A 134 11.70 2.52 1.46
N CYS A 135 12.84 2.18 0.89
CA CYS A 135 14.10 2.90 1.08
C CYS A 135 14.81 3.20 -0.25
N LYS A 136 15.21 4.46 -0.46
CA LYS A 136 16.11 4.87 -1.55
C LYS A 136 17.57 4.70 -1.10
N PRO A 137 18.50 4.17 -1.92
CA PRO A 137 18.49 4.11 -3.39
C PRO A 137 17.80 2.92 -4.09
N LEU A 138 17.57 1.79 -3.42
CA LEU A 138 17.17 0.54 -4.11
C LEU A 138 15.65 0.28 -4.15
N ALA A 139 14.85 1.19 -3.60
CA ALA A 139 13.41 1.04 -3.40
C ALA A 139 13.03 -0.28 -2.70
N GLN A 140 13.90 -0.80 -1.82
CA GLN A 140 13.69 -2.03 -1.02
C GLN A 140 12.98 -1.71 0.29
N THR A 141 12.44 -2.73 0.97
CA THR A 141 11.90 -2.58 2.33
C THR A 141 12.98 -2.00 3.24
N ALA A 142 12.60 -1.03 4.06
CA ALA A 142 13.49 -0.41 5.04
C ALA A 142 14.08 -1.45 5.99
N ASN A 143 15.41 -1.44 6.12
CA ASN A 143 16.08 -2.25 7.14
C ASN A 143 15.70 -1.71 8.53
N PRO A 144 15.03 -2.51 9.38
CA PRO A 144 14.62 -2.04 10.71
C PRO A 144 15.82 -1.61 11.56
N ASN A 145 17.02 -2.14 11.33
CA ASN A 145 18.21 -1.83 12.12
C ASN A 145 18.94 -0.57 11.66
N GLU A 146 18.44 0.12 10.63
CA GLU A 146 18.96 1.40 10.15
C GLU A 146 18.06 2.55 10.57
N THR A 147 18.64 3.75 10.67
CA THR A 147 17.90 5.00 10.88
C THR A 147 18.04 5.86 9.62
N PRO A 148 16.94 6.29 8.98
CA PRO A 148 17.01 7.12 7.79
C PRO A 148 17.38 8.56 8.15
N THR A 149 18.02 9.26 7.22
CA THR A 149 18.31 10.70 7.35
C THR A 149 17.09 11.57 7.12
N ALA A 150 16.08 11.05 6.43
CA ALA A 150 14.79 11.70 6.21
C ALA A 150 13.73 10.65 5.85
N ILE A 151 12.46 11.00 6.03
CA ILE A 151 11.32 10.19 5.59
C ILE A 151 10.46 11.04 4.64
N LEU A 152 10.10 10.51 3.47
CA LEU A 152 9.19 11.17 2.55
C LEU A 152 7.81 10.49 2.56
N VAL A 153 6.77 11.27 2.84
CA VAL A 153 5.36 10.84 2.79
C VAL A 153 4.68 11.49 1.60
N SER A 154 4.23 10.67 0.65
CA SER A 154 3.57 11.16 -0.56
C SER A 154 2.04 11.17 -0.41
N CYS A 155 1.44 12.36 -0.47
CA CYS A 155 -0.02 12.56 -0.50
C CYS A 155 -0.53 12.84 -1.93
N MET A 156 0.22 12.43 -2.95
CA MET A 156 -0.11 12.66 -4.36
C MET A 156 0.15 11.39 -5.17
N GLU A 157 -0.59 11.22 -6.25
CA GLU A 157 -0.39 10.14 -7.21
C GLU A 157 -0.71 10.64 -8.61
N THR A 158 0.17 10.36 -9.58
CA THR A 158 0.05 10.83 -10.97
C THR A 158 0.04 9.70 -11.98
N GLY A 159 0.32 8.47 -11.56
CA GLY A 159 0.26 7.28 -12.39
C GLY A 159 -1.14 7.11 -13.01
N PRO A 160 -1.23 6.62 -14.26
CA PRO A 160 -2.51 6.45 -14.92
C PRO A 160 -3.49 5.59 -14.11
N LEU A 161 -4.69 6.15 -13.91
CA LEU A 161 -5.82 5.52 -13.19
C LEU A 161 -5.53 5.08 -11.75
N GLN A 162 -4.41 5.52 -11.16
CA GLN A 162 -4.09 5.14 -9.79
C GLN A 162 -5.01 5.82 -8.76
N ALA A 163 -5.24 5.09 -7.66
CA ALA A 163 -5.97 5.56 -6.50
C ALA A 163 -5.45 6.91 -6.01
N GLN A 164 -6.34 7.89 -5.92
CA GLN A 164 -6.01 9.23 -5.48
C GLN A 164 -5.97 9.30 -3.95
N PRO A 165 -4.85 9.70 -3.33
CA PRO A 165 -4.73 9.73 -1.87
C PRO A 165 -5.83 10.54 -1.16
N GLY A 166 -6.31 11.63 -1.78
CA GLY A 166 -7.39 12.44 -1.21
C GLY A 166 -8.71 11.68 -0.99
N VAL A 167 -9.04 10.71 -1.86
CA VAL A 167 -10.24 9.87 -1.69
C VAL A 167 -10.00 8.79 -0.65
N VAL A 168 -8.82 8.15 -0.68
CA VAL A 168 -8.44 7.10 0.28
C VAL A 168 -8.34 7.64 1.72
N LEU A 169 -7.90 8.88 1.88
CA LEU A 169 -7.72 9.54 3.18
C LEU A 169 -8.95 10.32 3.65
N GLN A 170 -10.07 10.23 2.95
CA GLN A 170 -11.30 10.90 3.36
C GLN A 170 -11.68 10.43 4.78
N ASN A 171 -11.86 11.38 5.69
CA ASN A 171 -12.14 11.15 7.12
C ASN A 171 -11.05 10.37 7.90
N LYS A 172 -9.80 10.35 7.40
CA LYS A 172 -8.63 9.72 8.06
C LYS A 172 -7.57 10.74 8.50
N SER A 173 -7.97 11.98 8.75
CA SER A 173 -7.02 13.06 9.11
C SER A 173 -6.34 12.82 10.46
N GLU A 174 -7.06 12.25 11.43
CA GLU A 174 -6.51 11.89 12.73
C GLU A 174 -5.50 10.75 12.60
N GLU A 175 -5.86 9.67 11.91
CA GLU A 175 -4.98 8.53 11.67
C GLU A 175 -3.72 8.95 10.88
N LEU A 176 -3.87 9.82 9.88
CA LEU A 176 -2.72 10.38 9.15
C LEU A 176 -1.80 11.17 10.08
N ALA A 177 -2.34 12.05 10.93
CA ALA A 177 -1.55 12.84 11.87
C ALA A 177 -0.81 11.95 12.89
N LEU A 178 -1.46 10.90 13.40
CA LEU A 178 -0.83 9.93 14.31
C LEU A 178 0.27 9.13 13.63
N GLY A 179 0.04 8.69 12.38
CA GLY A 179 1.08 8.02 11.60
C GLY A 179 2.28 8.93 11.32
N LEU A 180 2.05 10.20 10.98
CA LEU A 180 3.12 11.19 10.79
C LEU A 180 3.93 11.41 12.08
N GLN A 181 3.24 11.48 13.23
CA GLN A 181 3.87 11.59 14.54
C GLN A 181 4.71 10.35 14.87
N ALA A 182 4.26 9.15 14.49
CA ALA A 182 5.02 7.92 14.65
C ALA A 182 6.28 7.91 13.77
N LEU A 183 6.14 8.29 12.50
CA LEU A 183 7.28 8.38 11.57
C LEU A 183 8.33 9.39 12.04
N SER A 184 7.92 10.51 12.65
CA SER A 184 8.87 11.49 13.21
C SER A 184 9.70 10.94 14.38
N ARG A 185 9.31 9.80 14.97
CA ARG A 185 10.13 9.07 15.96
C ARG A 185 11.17 8.17 15.30
N LEU A 186 10.95 7.73 14.06
CA LEU A 186 11.83 6.80 13.35
C LEU A 186 13.04 7.49 12.71
N THR A 187 13.16 8.82 12.78
CA THR A 187 14.28 9.57 12.21
C THR A 187 14.69 10.74 13.09
N ASP A 188 16.00 10.99 13.16
CA ASP A 188 16.55 12.22 13.73
C ASP A 188 16.49 13.40 12.76
N GLY A 189 16.14 13.15 11.50
CA GLY A 189 15.98 14.15 10.47
C GLY A 189 14.55 14.64 10.31
N THR A 190 14.23 15.05 9.08
CA THR A 190 12.95 15.67 8.71
C THR A 190 12.02 14.65 8.05
N VAL A 191 10.73 14.75 8.37
CA VAL A 191 9.64 14.09 7.63
C VAL A 191 9.11 15.07 6.59
N HIS A 192 9.37 14.81 5.32
CA HIS A 192 8.91 15.61 4.19
C HIS A 192 7.53 15.10 3.74
N VAL A 193 6.53 15.97 3.72
CA VAL A 193 5.17 15.64 3.29
C VAL A 193 4.89 16.37 1.98
N THR A 194 4.60 15.62 0.93
CA THR A 194 4.31 16.16 -0.41
C THR A 194 2.83 16.06 -0.73
N PHE A 195 2.26 17.08 -1.37
CA PHE A 195 0.85 17.08 -1.76
C PHE A 195 0.59 17.92 -3.02
N PRO A 196 -0.56 17.73 -3.71
CA PRO A 196 -0.88 18.54 -4.87
C PRO A 196 -1.03 20.04 -4.53
N LYS A 197 -0.47 20.93 -5.35
CA LYS A 197 -0.49 22.39 -5.13
C LYS A 197 -1.87 22.97 -4.82
N ASP A 198 -2.91 22.50 -5.52
CA ASP A 198 -4.26 23.05 -5.44
C ASP A 198 -5.19 22.18 -4.56
N SER A 199 -4.62 21.43 -3.63
CA SER A 199 -5.36 20.58 -2.68
C SER A 199 -5.26 21.11 -1.24
N ALA A 200 -6.14 20.62 -0.37
CA ALA A 200 -6.07 20.93 1.04
C ALA A 200 -4.76 20.42 1.64
N GLN A 201 -4.10 21.28 2.41
CA GLN A 201 -2.87 20.92 3.11
C GLN A 201 -3.13 19.78 4.11
N PRO A 202 -2.30 18.73 4.13
CA PRO A 202 -2.36 17.70 5.17
C PRO A 202 -2.16 18.32 6.56
N THR A 203 -2.96 17.88 7.54
CA THR A 203 -2.78 18.26 8.93
C THR A 203 -1.49 17.64 9.47
N LEU A 204 -0.60 18.47 9.99
CA LEU A 204 0.63 18.04 10.63
C LEU A 204 0.46 18.03 12.14
N PRO A 205 1.06 17.06 12.86
CA PRO A 205 1.11 17.12 14.30
C PRO A 205 2.10 18.20 14.76
N GLU A 206 1.84 18.81 15.92
CA GLU A 206 2.63 19.94 16.45
C GLU A 206 4.07 19.56 16.80
N ASN A 207 4.30 18.31 17.22
CA ASN A 207 5.56 17.85 17.80
C ASN A 207 6.35 17.01 16.80
N GLY A 208 7.03 17.64 15.85
CA GLY A 208 7.99 16.95 14.98
C GLY A 208 8.67 17.87 13.98
N ARG A 209 9.64 17.31 13.25
CA ARG A 209 10.36 18.00 12.18
C ARG A 209 9.67 17.71 10.86
N PHE A 210 8.68 18.52 10.52
CA PHE A 210 7.91 18.35 9.28
C PHE A 210 8.20 19.47 8.30
N GLU A 211 8.34 19.11 7.03
CA GLU A 211 8.40 20.07 5.93
C GLU A 211 7.35 19.74 4.86
N LEU A 212 6.58 20.76 4.49
CA LEU A 212 5.57 20.67 3.46
C LEU A 212 6.11 21.09 2.10
N HIS A 213 5.76 20.32 1.07
CA HIS A 213 6.14 20.59 -0.32
C HIS A 213 4.96 20.37 -1.24
N THR A 214 4.74 21.28 -2.19
CA THR A 214 3.72 21.11 -3.22
C THR A 214 4.31 20.63 -4.53
N PHE A 215 3.58 19.74 -5.20
CA PHE A 215 3.91 19.25 -6.53
C PHE A 215 2.75 19.48 -7.49
N SER A 216 3.07 19.75 -8.75
CA SER A 216 2.09 19.90 -9.83
C SER A 216 2.71 19.53 -11.18
N GLY A 217 1.87 19.09 -12.12
CA GLY A 217 2.28 18.70 -13.47
C GLY A 217 2.01 17.23 -13.78
N PRO A 218 2.48 16.75 -14.95
CA PRO A 218 2.25 15.37 -15.39
C PRO A 218 3.07 14.36 -14.57
N HIS A 219 2.75 13.08 -14.72
CA HIS A 219 3.59 12.00 -14.19
C HIS A 219 5.02 12.13 -14.75
N PRO A 220 6.08 12.00 -13.92
CA PRO A 220 6.11 11.39 -12.58
C PRO A 220 6.12 12.36 -11.38
N ALA A 221 5.39 13.49 -11.43
CA ALA A 221 5.36 14.44 -10.31
C ALA A 221 4.82 13.85 -8.98
N GLY A 222 3.97 12.82 -9.06
CA GLY A 222 3.42 12.09 -7.92
C GLY A 222 4.33 10.98 -7.39
N ASP A 223 5.41 10.63 -8.09
CA ASP A 223 6.25 9.50 -7.69
C ASP A 223 7.14 9.89 -6.51
N ALA A 224 7.09 9.08 -5.45
CA ALA A 224 7.89 9.31 -4.24
C ALA A 224 9.38 9.44 -4.56
N GLU A 225 9.91 8.66 -5.51
CA GLU A 225 11.31 8.75 -5.90
C GLU A 225 11.70 10.08 -6.56
N THR A 226 10.81 10.59 -7.42
CA THR A 226 10.97 11.93 -8.00
C THR A 226 10.96 12.96 -6.89
N GLN A 227 10.00 12.88 -5.98
CA GLN A 227 9.86 13.81 -4.87
C GLN A 227 11.08 13.79 -3.94
N ILE A 228 11.65 12.61 -3.61
CA ILE A 228 12.88 12.49 -2.82
C ILE A 228 14.04 13.24 -3.48
N ASN A 229 14.20 13.12 -4.81
CA ASN A 229 15.30 13.79 -5.51
C ASN A 229 15.26 15.31 -5.38
N PHE A 230 14.07 15.91 -5.19
CA PHE A 230 13.91 17.35 -5.02
C PHE A 230 13.88 17.79 -3.55
N CYS A 231 13.24 17.02 -2.67
CA CYS A 231 13.02 17.41 -1.27
C CYS A 231 14.17 17.01 -0.35
N CYS A 232 14.71 15.80 -0.53
CA CYS A 232 15.66 15.20 0.42
C CYS A 232 16.54 14.14 -0.28
N PRO A 233 17.36 14.49 -1.29
CA PRO A 233 18.17 13.53 -2.00
C PRO A 233 19.23 12.90 -1.05
N PRO A 234 19.35 11.56 -0.99
CA PRO A 234 20.34 10.93 -0.12
C PRO A 234 21.77 11.17 -0.62
N GLY A 235 22.67 11.57 0.27
CA GLY A 235 24.11 11.56 0.02
C GLY A 235 24.72 10.14 0.07
N PRO A 236 26.06 10.03 -0.09
CA PRO A 236 26.75 8.76 0.05
C PRO A 236 26.47 8.10 1.41
N ASN A 237 26.15 6.82 1.41
CA ASN A 237 25.80 6.02 2.61
C ASN A 237 24.57 6.50 3.39
N GLN A 238 23.82 7.48 2.88
CA GLN A 238 22.57 7.92 3.50
C GLN A 238 21.39 7.16 2.92
N LYS A 239 20.35 7.01 3.74
CA LYS A 239 19.12 6.33 3.40
C LYS A 239 17.95 7.26 3.64
N VAL A 240 17.05 7.32 2.67
CA VAL A 240 15.78 8.01 2.82
C VAL A 240 14.69 6.97 2.74
N TRP A 241 13.82 6.95 3.74
CA TRP A 241 12.64 6.09 3.71
C TRP A 241 11.47 6.82 3.08
N PHE A 242 10.53 6.09 2.50
CA PHE A 242 9.34 6.67 1.91
C PHE A 242 8.16 5.70 1.94
N LEU A 243 6.96 6.28 1.94
CA LEU A 243 5.69 5.59 1.90
C LEU A 243 4.57 6.54 1.47
N ARG A 244 3.41 5.98 1.12
CA ARG A 244 2.23 6.77 0.75
C ARG A 244 1.51 7.21 2.00
N ALA A 245 0.86 8.36 1.94
CA ALA A 245 0.06 8.87 3.06
C ALA A 245 -1.08 7.91 3.48
N ALA A 246 -1.64 7.14 2.55
CA ALA A 246 -2.58 6.07 2.85
C ALA A 246 -1.98 4.99 3.78
N ASP A 247 -0.72 4.60 3.56
CA ASP A 247 -0.03 3.62 4.42
C ASP A 247 0.32 4.24 5.78
N VAL A 248 0.61 5.55 5.82
CA VAL A 248 0.81 6.29 7.08
C VAL A 248 -0.45 6.29 7.94
N ALA A 249 -1.62 6.47 7.33
CA ALA A 249 -2.88 6.38 8.04
C ALA A 249 -3.13 4.98 8.64
N LEU A 250 -2.71 3.90 7.96
CA LEU A 250 -2.76 2.55 8.54
C LEU A 250 -1.88 2.41 9.79
N ILE A 251 -0.69 3.04 9.79
CA ILE A 251 0.18 3.08 10.98
C ILE A 251 -0.50 3.83 12.13
N GLY A 252 -1.13 4.97 11.85
CA GLY A 252 -1.87 5.71 12.87
C GLY A 252 -3.06 4.95 13.43
N GLU A 253 -3.81 4.26 12.57
CA GLU A 253 -4.93 3.38 12.96
C GLU A 253 -4.45 2.24 13.87
N LEU A 254 -3.35 1.57 13.51
CA LEU A 254 -2.73 0.53 14.34
C LEU A 254 -2.38 1.05 15.74
N LEU A 255 -1.72 2.21 15.84
CA LEU A 255 -1.30 2.76 17.12
C LEU A 255 -2.48 3.24 17.97
N LYS A 256 -3.53 3.77 17.33
CA LYS A 256 -4.76 4.25 17.98
C LYS A 256 -5.61 3.10 18.52
N THR A 257 -5.68 1.99 17.81
CA THR A 257 -6.62 0.89 18.10
C THR A 257 -5.96 -0.34 18.71
N GLY A 258 -4.63 -0.50 18.54
CA GLY A 258 -3.93 -1.75 18.84
C GLY A 258 -4.29 -2.91 17.90
N VAL A 259 -5.07 -2.66 16.84
CA VAL A 259 -5.51 -3.70 15.89
C VAL A 259 -4.79 -3.48 14.57
N ALA A 260 -4.23 -4.56 14.00
CA ALA A 260 -3.67 -4.51 12.66
C ALA A 260 -4.79 -4.19 11.66
N PRO A 261 -4.70 -3.09 10.87
CA PRO A 261 -5.79 -2.70 9.99
C PRO A 261 -6.09 -3.78 8.97
N SER A 262 -7.27 -4.38 9.05
CA SER A 262 -7.74 -5.47 8.20
C SER A 262 -8.26 -4.96 6.85
N HIS A 263 -8.79 -3.74 6.83
CA HIS A 263 -9.41 -3.16 5.64
C HIS A 263 -8.44 -2.29 4.81
N ARG A 264 -8.68 -2.26 3.51
CA ARG A 264 -7.99 -1.41 2.53
C ARG A 264 -9.04 -0.74 1.64
N ILE A 265 -8.74 0.47 1.19
CA ILE A 265 -9.50 1.13 0.12
C ILE A 265 -8.70 0.92 -1.17
N THR A 266 -9.27 0.17 -2.09
CA THR A 266 -8.66 -0.16 -3.39
C THR A 266 -9.46 0.49 -4.51
N ALA A 267 -8.80 1.24 -5.39
CA ALA A 267 -9.44 1.70 -6.62
C ALA A 267 -9.54 0.52 -7.60
N VAL A 268 -10.75 0.13 -7.99
CA VAL A 268 -10.97 -0.86 -9.06
C VAL A 268 -11.34 -0.09 -10.33
N VAL A 269 -10.49 -0.19 -11.34
CA VAL A 269 -10.45 0.75 -12.47
C VAL A 269 -10.25 0.06 -13.80
N GLY A 270 -10.39 0.83 -14.87
CA GLY A 270 -10.18 0.37 -16.26
C GLY A 270 -11.47 0.07 -17.00
N THR A 271 -11.35 -0.05 -18.32
CA THR A 271 -12.47 -0.27 -19.24
C THR A 271 -12.99 -1.71 -19.25
N GLY A 272 -12.32 -2.62 -18.54
CA GLY A 272 -12.71 -4.02 -18.41
C GLY A 272 -13.90 -4.25 -17.47
N ILE A 273 -14.31 -3.26 -16.67
CA ILE A 273 -15.38 -3.37 -15.67
C ILE A 273 -16.48 -2.32 -15.88
N LYS A 274 -17.63 -2.53 -15.25
CA LYS A 274 -18.81 -1.66 -15.41
C LYS A 274 -18.78 -0.45 -14.49
N ASN A 275 -18.35 -0.63 -13.24
CA ASN A 275 -18.44 0.39 -12.20
C ASN A 275 -17.04 0.71 -11.63
N PRO A 276 -16.22 1.54 -12.32
CA PRO A 276 -14.95 1.98 -11.74
C PRO A 276 -15.19 2.86 -10.51
N ALA A 277 -14.67 2.47 -9.35
CA ALA A 277 -14.84 3.21 -8.09
C ALA A 277 -13.76 2.83 -7.06
N TYR A 278 -13.87 3.36 -5.84
CA TYR A 278 -13.07 2.92 -4.70
C TYR A 278 -13.87 1.91 -3.88
N TYR A 279 -13.24 0.80 -3.54
CA TYR A 279 -13.85 -0.31 -2.82
C TYR A 279 -13.13 -0.52 -1.50
N ARG A 280 -13.88 -0.48 -0.39
CA ARG A 280 -13.37 -0.86 0.92
C ARG A 280 -13.53 -2.36 1.09
N CYS A 281 -12.43 -3.07 1.25
CA CYS A 281 -12.39 -4.53 1.33
C CYS A 281 -11.33 -5.02 2.31
N LEU A 282 -11.36 -6.30 2.66
CA LEU A 282 -10.27 -6.91 3.41
C LEU A 282 -8.96 -6.91 2.59
N ALA A 283 -7.83 -6.72 3.28
CA ALA A 283 -6.51 -6.90 2.70
C ALA A 283 -6.35 -8.35 2.21
N GLY A 284 -5.83 -8.53 0.99
CA GLY A 284 -5.72 -9.85 0.39
C GLY A 284 -7.06 -10.45 -0.05
N ALA A 285 -8.11 -9.64 -0.28
CA ALA A 285 -9.38 -10.12 -0.83
C ALA A 285 -9.19 -10.79 -2.21
N PRO A 286 -10.00 -11.81 -2.56
CA PRO A 286 -9.95 -12.44 -3.88
C PRO A 286 -10.29 -11.43 -4.99
N LEU A 287 -9.58 -11.48 -6.12
CA LEU A 287 -9.86 -10.56 -7.21
C LEU A 287 -11.26 -10.74 -7.78
N GLY A 288 -11.72 -11.99 -7.93
CA GLY A 288 -13.08 -12.30 -8.37
C GLY A 288 -14.15 -11.62 -7.52
N HIS A 289 -13.93 -11.52 -6.20
CA HIS A 289 -14.85 -10.86 -5.26
C HIS A 289 -14.92 -9.34 -5.51
N LEU A 290 -13.77 -8.69 -5.67
CA LEU A 290 -13.69 -7.27 -6.01
C LEU A 290 -14.27 -6.97 -7.41
N ILE A 291 -13.98 -7.83 -8.38
CA ILE A 291 -14.49 -7.72 -9.75
C ILE A 291 -16.01 -7.84 -9.76
N GLN A 292 -16.58 -8.77 -8.99
CA GLN A 292 -18.02 -8.91 -8.85
C GLN A 292 -18.66 -7.64 -8.26
N ALA A 293 -18.08 -7.10 -7.18
CA ALA A 293 -18.51 -5.83 -6.59
C ALA A 293 -18.41 -4.65 -7.57
N ALA A 294 -17.44 -4.68 -8.49
CA ALA A 294 -17.26 -3.69 -9.56
C ALA A 294 -18.17 -3.89 -10.79
N GLY A 295 -19.21 -4.71 -10.67
CA GLY A 295 -20.20 -4.96 -11.73
C GLY A 295 -19.78 -6.02 -12.75
N SER A 296 -18.82 -6.88 -12.38
CA SER A 296 -18.21 -7.92 -13.21
C SER A 296 -17.48 -7.39 -14.45
N THR A 297 -16.76 -8.29 -15.13
CA THR A 297 -16.08 -7.92 -16.37
C THR A 297 -17.08 -7.81 -17.52
N THR A 298 -16.77 -6.94 -18.49
CA THR A 298 -17.56 -6.80 -19.73
C THR A 298 -17.03 -7.65 -20.87
N ARG A 299 -15.83 -8.22 -20.70
CA ARG A 299 -15.02 -8.94 -21.70
C ARG A 299 -13.86 -9.67 -21.00
N PRO A 300 -13.04 -10.48 -21.69
CA PRO A 300 -11.79 -10.98 -21.12
C PRO A 300 -10.89 -9.83 -20.68
N VAL A 301 -10.29 -9.94 -19.49
CA VAL A 301 -9.44 -8.88 -18.92
C VAL A 301 -8.15 -9.45 -18.33
N ARG A 302 -7.12 -8.61 -18.35
CA ARG A 302 -5.87 -8.81 -17.63
C ARG A 302 -5.86 -7.93 -16.37
N PRO A 303 -5.84 -8.51 -15.17
CA PRO A 303 -5.75 -7.75 -13.93
C PRO A 303 -4.31 -7.32 -13.65
N ILE A 304 -4.14 -6.07 -13.24
CA ILE A 304 -2.86 -5.46 -12.87
C ILE A 304 -3.02 -4.82 -11.50
N GLY A 305 -2.18 -5.22 -10.54
CA GLY A 305 -2.03 -4.52 -9.27
C GLY A 305 -1.09 -3.33 -9.45
N GLY A 306 -1.62 -2.12 -9.41
CA GLY A 306 -0.89 -0.88 -9.68
C GLY A 306 -1.25 -0.27 -11.04
N SER A 307 -0.29 0.44 -11.66
CA SER A 307 -0.51 1.17 -12.91
C SER A 307 -0.03 0.39 -14.14
N VAL A 308 -0.33 0.89 -15.34
CA VAL A 308 0.28 0.35 -16.57
C VAL A 308 1.80 0.57 -16.66
N PHE A 309 2.37 1.52 -15.91
CA PHE A 309 3.79 1.82 -15.94
C PHE A 309 4.60 0.97 -14.96
N THR A 310 4.04 0.72 -13.77
CA THR A 310 4.78 0.16 -12.63
C THR A 310 4.07 -0.99 -11.93
N GLY A 311 2.86 -1.33 -12.38
CA GLY A 311 2.06 -2.40 -11.78
C GLY A 311 2.53 -3.79 -12.19
N ARG A 312 2.03 -4.80 -11.48
CA ARG A 312 2.30 -6.21 -11.73
C ARG A 312 1.03 -6.91 -12.19
N THR A 313 1.12 -7.73 -13.23
CA THR A 313 0.05 -8.65 -13.60
C THR A 313 -0.28 -9.57 -12.43
N LEU A 314 -1.57 -9.73 -12.15
CA LEU A 314 -2.09 -10.67 -11.16
C LEU A 314 -2.79 -11.83 -11.88
N ASP A 315 -3.06 -12.90 -11.15
CA ASP A 315 -3.91 -13.99 -11.65
C ASP A 315 -5.37 -13.65 -11.33
N LEU A 316 -6.30 -13.86 -12.28
CA LEU A 316 -7.73 -13.58 -12.09
C LEU A 316 -8.33 -14.35 -10.90
N ASP A 317 -7.87 -15.59 -10.70
CA ASP A 317 -8.26 -16.45 -9.57
C ASP A 317 -7.41 -16.18 -8.31
N GLY A 318 -6.54 -15.16 -8.37
CA GLY A 318 -5.67 -14.75 -7.28
C GLY A 318 -6.31 -13.75 -6.32
N TYR A 319 -5.45 -13.02 -5.63
CA TYR A 319 -5.83 -12.12 -4.54
C TYR A 319 -5.25 -10.73 -4.75
N MET A 320 -5.87 -9.73 -4.12
CA MET A 320 -5.41 -8.35 -4.16
C MET A 320 -4.03 -8.23 -3.51
N SER A 321 -3.13 -7.56 -4.22
CA SER A 321 -1.76 -7.36 -3.74
C SER A 321 -1.73 -6.56 -2.44
N GLY A 322 -0.90 -6.98 -1.49
CA GLY A 322 -0.70 -6.27 -0.22
C GLY A 322 -0.08 -4.88 -0.35
N ASN A 323 0.60 -4.61 -1.48
CA ASN A 323 1.27 -3.32 -1.74
C ASN A 323 0.49 -2.41 -2.70
N ALA A 324 -0.31 -2.96 -3.61
CA ALA A 324 -1.02 -2.13 -4.59
C ALA A 324 -2.28 -1.50 -3.97
N THR A 325 -2.54 -0.24 -4.31
CA THR A 325 -3.78 0.49 -3.95
C THR A 325 -4.80 0.50 -5.09
N THR A 326 -4.43 -0.02 -6.26
CA THR A 326 -5.25 0.01 -7.48
C THR A 326 -5.27 -1.38 -8.11
N LEU A 327 -6.46 -1.87 -8.45
CA LEU A 327 -6.69 -3.01 -9.33
C LEU A 327 -7.14 -2.48 -10.69
N LEU A 328 -6.24 -2.49 -11.66
CA LEU A 328 -6.51 -2.09 -13.04
C LEU A 328 -6.92 -3.31 -13.86
N LEU A 329 -8.11 -3.26 -14.46
CA LEU A 329 -8.65 -4.31 -15.32
C LEU A 329 -8.65 -3.83 -16.76
N LEU A 330 -7.63 -4.27 -17.51
CA LEU A 330 -7.51 -3.97 -18.92
C LEU A 330 -8.19 -5.05 -19.75
N PRO A 331 -8.92 -4.69 -20.82
CA PRO A 331 -9.29 -5.63 -21.86
C PRO A 331 -8.08 -6.45 -22.34
N ASP A 332 -8.25 -7.78 -22.41
CA ASP A 332 -7.22 -8.72 -22.93
C ASP A 332 -7.50 -9.12 -24.39
N ASP A 333 -8.44 -8.42 -25.03
CA ASP A 333 -8.77 -8.53 -26.44
C ASP A 333 -7.69 -7.85 -27.29
N VAL A 334 -6.58 -8.56 -27.53
CA VAL A 334 -5.62 -8.13 -28.56
C VAL A 334 -6.23 -8.42 -29.92
N GLU A 335 -6.92 -7.43 -30.50
CA GLU A 335 -7.35 -7.49 -31.89
C GLU A 335 -6.10 -7.59 -32.78
N ARG A 336 -5.83 -8.80 -33.30
CA ARG A 336 -4.72 -9.02 -34.24
C ARG A 336 -5.06 -8.33 -35.56
N LYS A 337 -4.60 -7.09 -35.70
CA LYS A 337 -4.66 -6.38 -36.98
C LYS A 337 -3.70 -7.04 -37.97
N PHE A 338 -4.21 -7.44 -39.14
CA PHE A 338 -3.37 -7.90 -40.25
C PHE A 338 -2.36 -6.79 -40.57
N LEU A 339 -1.05 -7.13 -40.53
CA LEU A 339 0.05 -6.17 -40.62
C LEU A 339 0.00 -5.03 -39.58
N GLY A 340 -0.37 -5.30 -38.33
CA GLY A 340 -0.49 -4.25 -37.28
C GLY A 340 0.74 -3.34 -37.10
N TRP A 341 1.94 -3.81 -37.47
CA TRP A 341 3.19 -3.03 -37.47
C TRP A 341 3.26 -1.93 -38.55
N THR A 342 2.37 -1.94 -39.54
CA THR A 342 2.29 -0.87 -40.56
C THR A 342 1.39 0.29 -40.13
N TYR A 343 0.64 0.13 -39.03
CA TYR A 343 -0.15 1.22 -38.46
C TYR A 343 0.74 2.11 -37.58
N PRO A 344 0.58 3.44 -37.62
CA PRO A 344 1.26 4.33 -36.67
C PRO A 344 0.76 4.00 -35.25
N GLY A 345 1.73 3.79 -34.36
CA GLY A 345 1.51 3.43 -32.96
C GLY A 345 1.06 4.58 -32.06
#